data_AF-A0A1Q9NQL5-F1
#
_entry.id   AF-A0A1Q9NQL5-F1
#
_cell.length_a   1.000
_cell.length_b   1.000
_cell.length_c   1.000
_cell.angle_alpha   90.00
_cell.angle_beta   90.00
_cell.angle_gamma   90.00
#
_symmetry.space_group_name_H-M   'P 1'
#
loop_
_entity.id
_entity.type
_entity.pdbx_description
1 polymer ?
#
loop_
_entity_poly.entity_id
_entity_poly.type
_entity_poly.pdbx_seq_one_letter_code
_entity_poly.pdbx_strand_id
1 'polypeptide(L)'
;MAFRDAGWIQIYAKNNQEVLDLTLMAFKIAEHKKIYLPVMVCLDGFILSHTSALVSIPKQEQVDQFLKPFDPMIVLDPKKPFAHGALTHSNEMVGLRESLMQGFENAKIIIPEVFKEYSKLVGRPFDGMIAKYGN
;
A
#
# COMPACT_ATOMS: atom_id res chain seq x y z
N MET A 1 1.52 1.28 18.82
CA MET A 1 2.02 1.66 17.48
C MET A 1 3.55 1.63 17.45
N ALA A 2 4.18 0.45 17.48
CA ALA A 2 5.65 0.34 17.57
C ALA A 2 6.38 0.71 16.27
N PHE A 3 5.71 0.57 15.12
CA PHE A 3 6.29 0.79 13.79
C PHE A 3 5.85 2.10 13.13
N ARG A 4 5.34 3.08 13.90
CA ARG A 4 4.92 4.39 13.37
C ARG A 4 6.03 5.06 12.57
N ASP A 5 7.25 5.02 13.11
CA ASP A 5 8.41 5.71 12.55
C ASP A 5 9.29 4.80 11.66
N ALA A 6 8.77 3.63 11.26
CA ALA A 6 9.48 2.66 10.43
C ALA A 6 9.56 3.06 8.94
N GLY A 7 8.88 4.14 8.53
CA GLY A 7 8.83 4.57 7.13
C GLY A 7 7.87 3.73 6.26
N TRP A 8 6.86 3.12 6.87
CA TRP A 8 5.85 2.31 6.19
C TRP A 8 4.52 3.07 6.13
N ILE A 9 3.81 2.95 5.02
CA ILE A 9 2.43 3.41 4.93
C ILE A 9 1.58 2.48 5.79
N GLN A 10 0.78 3.01 6.71
CA GLN A 10 -0.12 2.21 7.54
C GLN A 10 -1.57 2.52 7.17
N ILE A 11 -2.34 1.48 6.87
CA ILE A 11 -3.76 1.58 6.55
C ILE A 11 -4.53 0.68 7.50
N TYR A 12 -5.60 1.19 8.10
CA TYR A 12 -6.32 0.52 9.19
C TYR A 12 -7.67 0.03 8.68
N ALA A 13 -7.89 -1.29 8.77
CA ALA A 13 -9.14 -1.94 8.39
C ALA A 13 -10.14 -1.94 9.54
N LYS A 14 -11.38 -1.55 9.28
CA LYS A 14 -12.46 -1.59 10.27
C LYS A 14 -13.10 -2.97 10.41
N ASN A 15 -13.17 -3.74 9.33
CA ASN A 15 -13.88 -5.01 9.28
C ASN A 15 -13.23 -5.99 8.29
N ASN A 16 -13.66 -7.25 8.29
CA ASN A 16 -13.11 -8.30 7.43
C ASN A 16 -13.20 -7.99 5.92
N GLN A 17 -14.24 -7.27 5.47
CA GLN A 17 -14.35 -6.85 4.07
C GLN A 17 -13.26 -5.84 3.71
N GLU A 18 -13.02 -4.86 4.57
CA GLU A 18 -11.95 -3.89 4.39
C GLU A 18 -10.58 -4.53 4.49
N VAL A 19 -10.37 -5.57 5.32
CA VAL A 19 -9.10 -6.32 5.33
C VAL A 19 -8.80 -6.85 3.94
N LEU A 20 -9.75 -7.55 3.30
CA LEU A 20 -9.59 -8.06 1.94
C LEU A 20 -9.32 -6.93 0.93
N ASP A 21 -10.16 -5.90 0.94
CA ASP A 21 -10.11 -4.81 -0.03
C ASP A 21 -8.82 -3.99 0.09
N LEU A 22 -8.43 -3.64 1.33
CA LEU A 22 -7.20 -2.89 1.60
C LEU A 22 -5.96 -3.72 1.29
N THR A 23 -5.97 -5.04 1.49
CA THR A 23 -4.86 -5.92 1.08
C THR A 23 -4.66 -5.90 -0.44
N LEU A 24 -5.73 -5.95 -1.24
CA LEU A 24 -5.62 -5.84 -2.70
C LEU A 24 -5.10 -4.47 -3.13
N MET A 25 -5.63 -3.39 -2.54
CA MET A 25 -5.15 -2.03 -2.84
C MET A 25 -3.70 -1.81 -2.38
N ALA A 26 -3.26 -2.45 -1.29
CA ALA A 26 -1.91 -2.31 -0.75
C ALA A 26 -0.83 -2.75 -1.73
N PHE A 27 -1.05 -3.82 -2.51
CA PHE A 27 -0.13 -4.21 -3.60
C PHE A 27 0.04 -3.08 -4.61
N LYS A 28 -1.07 -2.55 -5.13
CA LYS A 28 -1.04 -1.45 -6.11
C LYS A 28 -0.36 -0.20 -5.56
N ILE A 29 -0.60 0.14 -4.30
CA ILE A 29 0.00 1.30 -3.63
C ILE A 29 1.51 1.10 -3.44
N ALA A 30 1.92 -0.05 -2.90
CA ALA A 30 3.31 -0.36 -2.61
C ALA A 30 4.17 -0.42 -3.88
N GLU A 31 3.60 -0.98 -4.96
CA GLU A 31 4.30 -1.18 -6.23
C GLU A 31 4.24 0.05 -7.15
N HIS A 32 3.47 1.08 -6.80
CA HIS A 32 3.38 2.29 -7.59
C HIS A 32 4.75 2.99 -7.66
N LYS A 33 5.32 3.16 -8.85
CA LYS A 33 6.70 3.65 -9.08
C LYS A 33 7.02 5.02 -8.46
N LYS A 34 6.00 5.86 -8.21
CA LYS A 34 6.16 7.16 -7.51
C LYS A 34 6.09 7.05 -5.98
N ILE A 35 5.54 5.96 -5.44
CA ILE A 35 5.46 5.69 -4.00
C ILE A 35 6.63 4.79 -3.62
N TYR A 36 6.63 3.55 -4.11
CA TYR A 36 7.65 2.52 -3.86
C TYR A 36 8.03 2.38 -2.38
N LEU A 37 7.02 2.42 -1.51
CA LEU A 37 7.13 2.28 -0.06
C LEU A 37 6.34 1.05 0.41
N PRO A 38 6.79 0.33 1.45
CA PRO A 38 6.03 -0.76 2.02
C PRO A 38 4.71 -0.28 2.64
N VAL A 39 3.66 -1.11 2.52
CA VAL A 39 2.34 -0.86 3.07
C VAL A 39 2.01 -1.91 4.13
N MET A 40 1.60 -1.46 5.31
CA MET A 40 1.11 -2.28 6.42
C MET A 40 -0.41 -2.18 6.47
N VAL A 41 -1.11 -3.28 6.20
CA VAL A 41 -2.54 -3.39 6.47
C VAL A 41 -2.73 -3.81 7.92
N CYS A 42 -3.20 -2.87 8.73
CA CYS A 42 -3.45 -3.04 10.16
C CYS A 42 -4.89 -3.51 10.37
N LEU A 43 -5.06 -4.62 11.08
CA LEU A 43 -6.36 -5.14 11.52
C LEU A 43 -6.29 -5.53 12.99
N ASP A 44 -7.43 -5.55 13.67
CA ASP A 44 -7.49 -5.96 15.06
C ASP A 44 -7.26 -7.47 15.23
N GLY A 45 -6.27 -7.80 16.04
CA GLY A 45 -5.99 -9.17 16.48
C GLY A 45 -7.19 -9.76 17.22
N PHE A 46 -7.41 -11.07 17.04
CA PHE A 46 -8.59 -11.81 17.51
C PHE A 46 -9.91 -11.36 16.87
N ILE A 47 -10.30 -10.10 17.03
CA ILE A 47 -11.59 -9.57 16.55
C ILE A 47 -11.75 -9.69 15.04
N LEU A 48 -10.81 -9.20 14.24
CA LEU A 48 -10.94 -9.30 12.77
C LEU A 48 -10.25 -10.55 12.22
N SER A 49 -9.14 -10.96 12.83
CA SER A 49 -8.36 -12.10 12.34
C SER A 49 -8.98 -13.47 12.61
N HIS A 50 -9.82 -13.62 13.65
CA HIS A 50 -10.41 -14.91 14.05
C HIS A 50 -11.94 -14.93 13.99
N THR A 51 -12.58 -13.81 13.66
CA THR A 51 -14.00 -13.81 13.35
C THR A 51 -14.21 -14.25 11.92
N SER A 52 -14.98 -15.33 11.74
CA SER A 52 -15.50 -15.70 10.43
C SER A 52 -16.61 -14.73 10.04
N ALA A 53 -16.41 -14.01 8.94
CA ALA A 53 -17.38 -13.07 8.39
C ALA A 53 -17.57 -13.34 6.90
N LEU A 54 -18.79 -13.14 6.41
CA LEU A 54 -19.05 -13.16 4.98
C LEU A 54 -18.41 -11.93 4.34
N VAL A 55 -17.64 -12.15 3.28
CA VAL A 55 -17.02 -11.10 2.47
C VAL A 55 -17.36 -11.30 1.00
N SER A 56 -17.53 -10.19 0.30
CA SER A 56 -17.69 -10.13 -1.15
C SER A 56 -16.33 -10.11 -1.81
N ILE A 57 -15.90 -11.29 -2.27
CA ILE A 57 -14.63 -11.46 -2.99
C ILE A 57 -14.84 -11.02 -4.45
N PRO A 58 -14.04 -10.07 -4.98
CA PRO A 58 -14.09 -9.70 -6.39
C PRO A 58 -13.69 -10.89 -7.27
N LYS A 59 -14.18 -10.93 -8.52
CA LYS A 59 -13.77 -11.98 -9.46
C LYS A 59 -12.29 -11.87 -9.80
N GLN A 60 -11.65 -12.99 -10.08
CA GLN A 60 -10.21 -13.01 -10.41
C GLN A 60 -9.87 -12.06 -11.56
N GLU A 61 -10.69 -12.02 -12.61
CA GLU A 61 -10.44 -11.17 -13.77
C GLU A 61 -10.51 -9.67 -13.42
N GLN A 62 -11.33 -9.29 -12.43
CA GLN A 62 -11.38 -7.91 -11.94
C GLN A 62 -10.09 -7.57 -11.19
N VAL A 63 -9.59 -8.51 -10.38
CA VAL A 63 -8.33 -8.35 -9.66
C VAL A 63 -7.16 -8.25 -10.64
N ASP A 64 -7.10 -9.09 -11.67
CA ASP A 64 -6.02 -9.08 -12.67
C ASP A 64 -6.03 -7.80 -13.52
N GLN A 65 -7.20 -7.21 -13.77
CA GLN A 65 -7.32 -5.91 -14.44
C GLN A 65 -6.83 -4.77 -13.55
N PHE A 66 -7.09 -4.86 -12.24
CA PHE A 66 -6.70 -3.85 -11.26
C PHE A 66 -5.21 -3.94 -10.89
N LEU A 67 -4.71 -5.15 -10.65
CA LEU A 67 -3.32 -5.49 -10.33
C LEU A 67 -2.65 -6.11 -11.55
N LYS A 68 -1.97 -5.25 -12.32
CA LYS A 68 -1.11 -5.72 -13.40
C LYS A 68 0.04 -6.57 -12.85
N PRO A 69 0.66 -7.44 -13.67
CA PRO A 69 1.85 -8.16 -13.26
C PRO A 69 2.91 -7.23 -12.69
N PHE A 70 3.56 -7.68 -11.60
CA PHE A 70 4.56 -6.89 -10.91
C PHE A 70 5.75 -6.55 -11.84
N ASP A 71 6.06 -5.25 -11.92
CA ASP A 71 7.17 -4.69 -12.70
C ASP A 71 8.16 -4.01 -11.74
N PRO A 72 9.13 -4.77 -11.17
CA PRO A 72 10.04 -4.27 -10.16
C PRO A 72 10.95 -3.17 -10.69
N MET A 73 11.14 -2.11 -9.91
CA MET A 73 12.14 -1.07 -10.23
C MET A 73 13.58 -1.54 -9.97
N ILE A 74 13.75 -2.47 -9.03
CA ILE A 74 15.06 -2.93 -8.57
C ILE A 74 15.04 -4.47 -8.56
N VAL A 75 15.95 -5.07 -9.32
CA VAL A 75 16.14 -6.52 -9.39
C VAL A 75 17.62 -6.83 -9.24
N LEU A 76 17.96 -7.72 -8.29
CA LEU A 76 19.31 -8.24 -8.15
C LEU A 76 19.56 -9.26 -9.27
N ASP A 77 20.41 -8.90 -10.24
CA ASP A 77 20.78 -9.75 -11.37
C ASP A 77 22.32 -9.87 -11.46
N PRO A 78 22.90 -11.07 -11.36
CA PRO A 78 24.35 -11.28 -11.52
C PRO A 78 24.90 -10.79 -12.86
N LYS A 79 24.07 -10.75 -13.92
CA LYS A 79 24.45 -10.24 -15.24
C LYS A 79 24.44 -8.71 -15.30
N LYS A 80 23.77 -8.03 -14.35
CA LYS A 80 23.69 -6.58 -14.22
C LYS A 80 23.94 -6.19 -12.75
N PRO A 81 25.16 -6.38 -12.24
CA PRO A 81 25.45 -6.22 -10.83
C PRO A 81 25.34 -4.76 -10.39
N PHE A 82 24.76 -4.53 -9.21
CA PHE A 82 24.82 -3.25 -8.50
C PHE A 82 24.87 -3.52 -6.99
N ALA A 83 25.32 -2.52 -6.21
CA ALA A 83 25.34 -2.59 -4.76
C ALA A 83 24.09 -1.93 -4.15
N HIS A 84 23.43 -2.61 -3.22
CA HIS A 84 22.28 -2.09 -2.48
C HIS A 84 22.61 -2.03 -0.98
N GLY A 85 22.24 -0.95 -0.30
CA GLY A 85 22.45 -0.81 1.14
C GLY A 85 23.91 -0.57 1.57
N ALA A 86 24.73 0.03 0.70
CA ALA A 86 26.09 0.42 1.05
C ALA A 86 26.12 1.54 2.10
N LEU A 87 27.26 1.70 2.77
CA LEU A 87 27.51 2.85 3.65
C LEU A 87 27.51 4.14 2.82
N THR A 88 26.83 5.17 3.31
CA THR A 88 26.75 6.47 2.65
C THR A 88 27.28 7.58 3.55
N HIS A 89 27.76 8.66 2.94
CA HIS A 89 28.19 9.84 3.67
C HIS A 89 26.99 10.65 4.15
N SER A 90 27.20 11.51 5.17
CA SER A 90 26.13 12.31 5.77
C SER A 90 25.36 13.17 4.76
N ASN A 91 26.02 13.68 3.72
CA ASN A 91 25.38 14.49 2.69
C ASN A 91 24.43 13.67 1.80
N GLU A 92 24.75 12.40 1.52
CA GLU A 92 23.94 11.51 0.70
C GLU A 92 22.73 10.96 1.49
N MET A 93 22.88 10.79 2.80
CA MET A 93 21.79 10.39 3.69
C MET A 93 20.59 11.36 3.64
N VAL A 94 20.85 12.66 3.48
CA VAL A 94 19.78 13.66 3.34
C VAL A 94 18.95 13.37 2.08
N GLY A 95 19.60 13.15 0.94
CA GLY A 95 18.91 12.82 -0.32
C GLY A 95 18.09 11.52 -0.24
N LEU A 96 18.58 10.50 0.47
CA LEU A 96 17.81 9.27 0.72
C LEU A 96 16.55 9.54 1.56
N ARG A 97 16.65 10.41 2.57
CA ARG A 97 15.50 10.81 3.40
C ARG A 97 14.50 11.67 2.64
N GLU A 98 14.98 12.57 1.78
CA GLU A 98 14.13 13.35 0.87
C GLU A 98 13.38 12.44 -0.10
N SER A 99 14.05 11.42 -0.66
CA SER A 99 13.41 10.43 -1.53
C SER A 99 12.30 9.65 -0.80
N LEU A 100 12.55 9.21 0.45
CA LEU A 100 11.54 8.58 1.30
C LEU A 100 10.33 9.52 1.53
N MET A 101 10.60 10.78 1.90
CA MET A 101 9.57 11.80 2.11
C MET A 101 8.75 12.05 0.85
N GLN A 102 9.40 12.12 -0.32
CA GLN A 102 8.72 12.29 -1.59
C GLN A 102 7.77 11.12 -1.90
N GLY A 103 8.16 9.90 -1.55
CA GLY A 103 7.28 8.73 -1.64
C GLY A 103 5.99 8.90 -0.82
N PHE A 104 6.10 9.44 0.40
CA PHE A 104 4.95 9.77 1.25
C PHE A 104 4.10 10.93 0.70
N GLU A 105 4.71 12.00 0.19
CA GLU A 105 3.98 13.10 -0.44
C GLU A 105 3.19 12.63 -1.67
N ASN A 106 3.80 11.76 -2.48
CA ASN A 106 3.13 11.13 -3.61
C ASN A 106 1.97 10.22 -3.15
N ALA A 107 2.14 9.48 -2.05
CA ALA A 107 1.11 8.61 -1.51
C ALA A 107 -0.17 9.37 -1.12
N LYS A 108 -0.07 10.60 -0.60
CA LYS A 108 -1.23 11.44 -0.26
C LYS A 108 -2.14 11.73 -1.46
N ILE A 109 -1.57 11.76 -2.66
CA ILE A 109 -2.28 12.05 -3.91
C ILE A 109 -2.79 10.75 -4.55
N ILE A 110 -1.93 9.73 -4.61
CA ILE A 110 -2.19 8.50 -5.36
C ILE A 110 -3.11 7.54 -4.61
N ILE A 111 -3.02 7.43 -3.27
CA ILE A 111 -3.90 6.52 -2.51
C ILE A 111 -5.39 6.83 -2.74
N PRO A 112 -5.86 8.09 -2.68
CA PRO A 112 -7.23 8.44 -3.08
C PRO A 112 -7.62 8.02 -4.50
N GLU A 113 -6.70 8.08 -5.46
CA GLU A 113 -6.94 7.64 -6.84
C GLU A 113 -7.12 6.12 -6.92
N VAL A 114 -6.26 5.37 -6.23
CA VAL A 114 -6.36 3.90 -6.12
C VAL A 114 -7.67 3.50 -5.45
N PHE A 115 -8.06 4.18 -4.37
CA PHE A 115 -9.32 3.94 -3.67
C PHE A 115 -10.53 4.19 -4.58
N LYS A 116 -10.51 5.28 -5.36
CA LYS A 116 -11.55 5.61 -6.32
C LYS A 116 -11.63 4.59 -7.46
N GLU A 117 -10.49 4.13 -7.96
CA GLU A 117 -10.42 3.08 -8.98
C GLU A 117 -11.00 1.76 -8.45
N TYR A 118 -10.54 1.31 -7.28
CA TYR A 118 -11.03 0.08 -6.66
C TYR A 118 -12.52 0.16 -6.32
N SER A 119 -12.99 1.30 -5.82
CA SER A 119 -14.41 1.54 -5.53
C SER A 119 -15.30 1.33 -6.76
N LYS A 120 -14.85 1.80 -7.93
CA LYS A 120 -15.57 1.59 -9.20
C LYS A 120 -15.58 0.13 -9.62
N LEU A 121 -14.50 -0.59 -9.37
CA LEU A 121 -14.35 -2.00 -9.72
C LEU A 121 -15.32 -2.89 -8.93
N VAL A 122 -15.43 -2.65 -7.61
CA VAL A 122 -16.15 -3.55 -6.69
C VAL A 122 -17.51 -3.00 -6.23
N GLY A 123 -17.83 -1.75 -6.55
CA GLY A 123 -19.10 -1.10 -6.19
C GLY A 123 -19.22 -0.70 -4.71
N ARG A 124 -18.13 -0.70 -3.95
CA ARG A 124 -18.09 -0.27 -2.53
C ARG A 124 -17.37 1.07 -2.40
N PRO A 125 -17.87 2.03 -1.60
CA PRO A 125 -17.28 3.34 -1.52
C PRO A 125 -16.01 3.36 -0.64
N PHE A 126 -14.91 3.86 -1.21
CA PHE A 126 -13.73 4.32 -0.49
C PHE A 126 -13.52 5.81 -0.81
N ASP A 127 -13.99 6.68 0.09
CA ASP A 127 -13.97 8.14 -0.09
C ASP A 127 -12.75 8.78 0.59
N GLY A 128 -11.61 8.72 -0.10
CA GLY A 128 -10.36 9.28 0.39
C GLY A 128 -9.72 8.50 1.53
N MET A 129 -8.71 9.09 2.17
CA MET A 129 -7.90 8.42 3.20
C MET A 129 -8.56 8.36 4.58
N ILE A 130 -9.62 9.13 4.81
CA ILE A 130 -10.33 9.18 6.10
C ILE A 130 -11.82 8.97 5.85
N ALA A 131 -12.34 7.84 6.32
CA ALA A 131 -13.77 7.59 6.32
C ALA A 131 -14.45 8.41 7.43
N LYS A 132 -15.50 9.16 7.07
CA LYS A 132 -16.36 9.87 8.02
C LYS A 132 -17.63 9.05 8.26
N TYR A 133 -18.08 9.00 9.50
CA TYR A 133 -19.32 8.33 9.89
C TYR A 133 -20.21 9.29 10.67
N GLY A 134 -21.52 9.26 10.40
CA GLY A 134 -22.46 10.25 10.94
C GLY A 134 -22.59 11.48 10.04
N ASN A 135 -23.64 12.26 10.30
CA ASN A 135 -23.83 13.59 9.68
C ASN A 135 -23.01 14.65 10.42
#